data_AF-A0AA43W7Y3-F1
#
_entry.id   AF-A0AA43W7Y3-F1
#
_cell.length_a   1.000
_cell.length_b   1.000
_cell.length_c   1.000
_cell.angle_alpha   90.00
_cell.angle_beta   90.00
_cell.angle_gamma   90.00
#
_symmetry.space_group_name_H-M   'P 1'
#
loop_
_entity.id
_entity.type
_entity.pdbx_description
1 polymer ?
#
loop_
_entity_poly.entity_id
_entity_poly.type
_entity_poly.pdbx_seq_one_letter_code
_entity_poly.pdbx_strand_id
1 'polypeptide(L)'
;MQYSVVDVYFGHINNLLNSLNNREFIQGVIEQDFFISRKEVSKWYSSNKSVLETQSLELEHKLLLTNGKIASCDTISYLNGFQSRLYTRIFEGSKVHIKEYMLKGYMNPQPAPIYEGSNIKDIAPYTKAEENKGYLAGRTIISNWEDDKGIKKQSIIKYNSLEHIILHDSWWNGKKIKKEFEYQYDSHNNWVECKEYHDGRFVYLHLRQYKYK
;
A
#
# COMPACT_ATOMS: atom_id res chain seq x y z
N MET A 1 -0.80 1.82 23.32
CA MET A 1 -1.50 0.70 22.66
C MET A 1 -0.59 0.14 21.58
N GLN A 2 -0.21 -1.13 21.71
CA GLN A 2 0.61 -1.82 20.73
C GLN A 2 -0.36 -2.32 19.64
N TYR A 3 -0.43 -1.62 18.51
CA TYR A 3 -1.22 -2.09 17.37
C TYR A 3 -0.79 -3.51 17.06
N SER A 4 -1.72 -4.46 17.15
CA SER A 4 -1.40 -5.83 16.81
C SER A 4 -0.99 -5.83 15.34
N VAL A 5 0.12 -6.47 14.98
CA VAL A 5 0.69 -6.46 13.62
C VAL A 5 -0.34 -6.82 12.53
N VAL A 6 -1.43 -7.48 12.91
CA VAL A 6 -2.55 -7.79 12.02
C VAL A 6 -3.34 -6.56 11.56
N ASP A 7 -3.49 -5.51 12.38
CA ASP A 7 -4.40 -4.41 12.08
C ASP A 7 -3.90 -3.53 10.92
N VAL A 8 -2.59 -3.31 10.83
CA VAL A 8 -1.99 -2.45 9.78
C VAL A 8 -2.00 -3.15 8.42
N TYR A 9 -1.56 -4.40 8.35
CA TYR A 9 -1.51 -5.14 7.08
C TYR A 9 -2.90 -5.49 6.54
N PHE A 10 -3.88 -5.74 7.42
CA PHE A 10 -5.25 -5.99 6.99
C PHE A 10 -5.90 -4.73 6.38
N GLY A 11 -5.61 -3.55 6.94
CA GLY A 11 -6.04 -2.27 6.36
C GLY A 11 -5.51 -2.05 4.95
N HIS A 12 -4.22 -2.30 4.71
CA HIS A 12 -3.62 -2.16 3.38
C HIS A 12 -4.23 -3.12 2.36
N ILE A 13 -4.41 -4.40 2.72
CA ILE A 13 -5.01 -5.41 1.84
C ILE A 13 -6.46 -5.06 1.48
N ASN A 14 -7.24 -4.56 2.44
CA ASN A 14 -8.62 -4.13 2.17
C ASN A 14 -8.66 -2.88 1.28
N ASN A 15 -7.76 -1.92 1.48
CA ASN A 15 -7.66 -0.75 0.61
C ASN A 15 -7.29 -1.14 -0.82
N LEU A 16 -6.33 -2.05 -0.99
CA LEU A 16 -6.02 -2.68 -2.27
C LEU A 16 -7.28 -3.29 -2.88
N LEU A 17 -7.97 -4.19 -2.17
CA LEU A 17 -9.17 -4.87 -2.67
C LEU A 17 -10.30 -3.91 -3.08
N ASN A 18 -10.51 -2.85 -2.30
CA ASN A 18 -11.54 -1.84 -2.57
C ASN A 18 -11.20 -0.94 -3.76
N SER A 19 -9.92 -0.83 -4.11
CA SER A 19 -9.45 -0.09 -5.29
C SER A 19 -9.48 -0.91 -6.58
N LEU A 20 -9.89 -2.18 -6.54
CA LEU A 20 -9.97 -3.03 -7.73
C LEU A 20 -11.33 -2.87 -8.42
N ASN A 21 -11.28 -2.37 -9.65
CA ASN A 21 -12.43 -2.31 -10.56
C ASN A 21 -12.67 -3.68 -11.20
N ASN A 22 -13.95 -4.04 -11.40
CA ASN A 22 -14.35 -5.30 -12.05
C ASN A 22 -13.71 -6.55 -11.42
N ARG A 23 -13.55 -6.54 -10.09
CA ARG A 23 -12.77 -7.54 -9.33
C ARG A 23 -13.27 -8.97 -9.44
N GLU A 24 -14.52 -9.17 -9.82
CA GLU A 24 -15.11 -10.48 -10.12
C GLU A 24 -14.43 -11.21 -11.29
N PHE A 25 -13.79 -10.46 -12.19
CA PHE A 25 -13.01 -10.98 -13.32
C PHE A 25 -11.52 -11.15 -12.99
N ILE A 26 -11.06 -10.68 -11.84
CA ILE A 26 -9.66 -10.82 -11.41
C ILE A 26 -9.50 -12.16 -10.68
N GLN A 27 -8.54 -12.97 -11.13
CA GLN A 27 -8.10 -14.20 -10.47
C GLN A 27 -6.96 -13.95 -9.50
N GLY A 28 -6.07 -13.00 -9.81
CA GLY A 28 -4.96 -12.68 -8.94
C GLY A 28 -4.38 -11.30 -9.17
N VAL A 29 -3.77 -10.75 -8.13
CA VAL A 29 -3.09 -9.45 -8.14
C VAL A 29 -1.74 -9.59 -7.47
N ILE A 30 -0.72 -9.01 -8.08
CA ILE A 30 0.57 -8.74 -7.42
C ILE A 30 0.70 -7.22 -7.34
N GLU A 31 0.79 -6.67 -6.13
CA GLU A 31 1.12 -5.27 -5.89
C GLU A 31 2.53 -5.18 -5.29
N GLN A 32 3.36 -4.31 -5.85
CA GLN A 32 4.73 -4.08 -5.41
C GLN A 32 4.94 -2.60 -5.13
N ASP A 33 5.45 -2.28 -3.94
CA ASP A 33 5.71 -0.92 -3.50
C ASP A 33 7.22 -0.67 -3.44
N PHE A 34 7.68 0.28 -4.23
CA PHE A 34 9.08 0.70 -4.29
C PHE A 34 9.25 2.07 -3.68
N PHE A 35 10.22 2.20 -2.79
CA PHE A 35 10.71 3.49 -2.32
C PHE A 35 11.78 4.03 -3.27
N ILE A 36 11.66 5.31 -3.60
CA ILE A 36 12.55 6.04 -4.50
C ILE A 36 13.47 6.92 -3.67
N SER A 37 14.74 6.55 -3.60
CA SER A 37 15.78 7.36 -2.96
C SER A 37 16.60 8.11 -3.99
N ARG A 38 16.85 9.39 -3.75
CA ARG A 38 17.68 10.24 -4.60
C ARG A 38 18.86 10.75 -3.79
N LYS A 39 20.07 10.45 -4.22
CA LYS A 39 21.30 10.93 -3.60
C LYS A 39 22.03 11.86 -4.56
N GLU A 40 22.30 13.09 -4.13
CA GLU A 40 23.24 13.95 -4.87
C GLU A 40 24.62 13.31 -4.79
N VAL A 41 25.17 12.97 -5.95
CA VAL A 41 26.54 12.49 -6.09
C VAL A 41 27.38 13.67 -6.57
N SER A 42 28.09 14.29 -5.62
CA SER A 42 29.17 15.20 -5.92
C SER A 42 30.27 14.44 -6.65
N LYS A 43 30.53 14.81 -7.90
CA LYS A 43 31.77 14.41 -8.58
C LYS A 43 32.78 15.51 -8.29
N TRP A 44 33.84 15.18 -7.55
CA TRP A 44 34.95 16.08 -7.20
C TRP A 44 35.57 16.84 -8.38
N TYR A 45 35.31 16.41 -9.63
CA TYR A 45 35.85 16.99 -10.87
C TYR A 45 34.77 17.43 -11.89
N SER A 46 33.48 17.52 -11.51
CA SER A 46 32.42 17.94 -12.43
C SER A 46 31.52 18.98 -11.79
N SER A 47 31.36 20.12 -12.47
CA SER A 47 30.44 21.21 -12.10
C SER A 47 28.97 20.79 -12.13
N ASN A 48 28.64 19.67 -12.78
CA ASN A 48 27.28 19.16 -12.87
C ASN A 48 26.99 18.25 -11.68
N LYS A 49 26.00 18.64 -10.87
CA LYS A 49 25.37 17.76 -9.89
C LYS A 49 24.71 16.59 -10.63
N SER A 50 25.20 15.38 -10.40
CA SER A 50 24.49 14.16 -10.83
C SER A 50 23.65 13.63 -9.68
N VAL A 51 22.39 13.29 -9.94
CA VAL A 51 21.51 12.62 -8.97
C VAL A 51 21.50 11.14 -9.31
N LEU A 52 21.87 10.30 -8.34
CA LEU A 52 21.63 8.87 -8.42
C LEU A 52 20.25 8.60 -7.83
N GLU A 53 19.36 8.02 -8.64
CA GLU A 53 18.07 7.50 -8.19
C GLU A 53 18.19 5.99 -8.00
N THR A 54 17.79 5.51 -6.82
CA THR A 54 17.74 4.08 -6.49
C THR A 54 16.31 3.72 -6.13
N GLN A 55 15.81 2.65 -6.75
CA GLN A 55 14.51 2.06 -6.44
C GLN A 55 14.71 0.84 -5.55
N SER A 56 14.03 0.82 -4.42
CA SER A 56 14.12 -0.26 -3.42
C SER A 56 12.73 -0.84 -3.20
N LEU A 57 12.53 -2.12 -3.53
CA LEU A 57 11.31 -2.83 -3.18
C LEU A 57 11.18 -2.89 -1.65
N GLU A 58 10.06 -2.44 -1.10
CA GLU A 58 9.79 -2.46 0.35
C GLU A 58 8.72 -3.48 0.69
N LEU A 59 7.71 -3.63 -0.15
CA LEU A 59 6.54 -4.47 0.11
C LEU A 59 6.04 -5.13 -1.16
N GLU A 60 5.60 -6.38 -1.05
CA GLU A 60 4.91 -7.10 -2.11
C GLU A 60 3.68 -7.81 -1.52
N HIS A 61 2.54 -7.63 -2.17
CA HIS A 61 1.29 -8.31 -1.88
C HIS A 61 0.93 -9.24 -3.03
N LYS A 62 0.67 -10.52 -2.74
CA LYS A 62 0.15 -11.49 -3.71
C LYS A 62 -1.23 -11.93 -3.27
N LEU A 63 -2.25 -11.57 -4.03
CA LEU A 63 -3.63 -11.89 -3.74
C LEU A 63 -4.13 -12.93 -4.74
N LEU A 64 -4.80 -13.95 -4.22
CA LEU A 64 -5.65 -14.84 -5.00
C LEU A 64 -7.11 -14.46 -4.73
N LEU A 65 -7.88 -14.26 -5.80
CA LEU A 65 -9.28 -13.88 -5.73
C LEU A 65 -10.19 -14.97 -6.30
N THR A 66 -11.29 -15.21 -5.60
CA THR A 66 -12.39 -16.07 -6.06
C THR A 66 -13.67 -15.25 -6.04
N ASN A 67 -14.20 -14.95 -7.22
CA ASN A 67 -15.43 -14.17 -7.41
C ASN A 67 -15.41 -12.83 -6.65
N GLY A 68 -14.31 -12.08 -6.81
CA GLY A 68 -14.14 -10.76 -6.19
C GLY A 68 -13.87 -10.77 -4.69
N LYS A 69 -13.73 -11.95 -4.07
CA LYS A 69 -13.33 -12.10 -2.66
C LYS A 69 -11.91 -12.64 -2.58
N ILE A 70 -11.17 -12.23 -1.55
CA ILE A 70 -9.82 -12.75 -1.29
C ILE A 70 -9.95 -14.19 -0.79
N ALA A 71 -9.29 -15.12 -1.47
CA ALA A 71 -9.15 -16.51 -1.02
C ALA A 71 -7.85 -16.70 -0.22
N SER A 72 -6.76 -16.08 -0.68
CA SER A 72 -5.50 -16.03 0.04
C SER A 72 -4.74 -14.75 -0.24
N CYS A 73 -3.85 -14.39 0.68
CA CYS A 73 -2.93 -13.27 0.51
C CYS A 73 -1.59 -13.56 1.18
N ASP A 74 -0.51 -13.40 0.42
CA ASP A 74 0.84 -13.31 0.95
C ASP A 74 1.26 -11.83 1.01
N THR A 75 1.88 -11.43 2.12
CA THR A 75 2.56 -10.14 2.27
C THR A 75 4.03 -10.38 2.54
N ILE A 76 4.88 -9.83 1.70
CA ILE A 76 6.32 -9.99 1.76
C ILE A 76 6.93 -8.62 1.99
N SER A 77 7.68 -8.46 3.09
CA SER A 77 8.37 -7.21 3.40
C SER A 77 9.85 -7.36 3.13
N TYR A 78 10.46 -6.34 2.56
CA TYR A 78 11.86 -6.32 2.19
C TYR A 78 12.62 -5.29 3.04
N LEU A 79 13.80 -5.67 3.50
CA LEU A 79 14.72 -4.80 4.20
C LEU A 79 16.06 -4.85 3.49
N ASN A 80 16.54 -3.70 3.00
CA ASN A 80 17.77 -3.59 2.23
C ASN A 80 17.81 -4.52 1.00
N GLY A 81 16.68 -4.70 0.33
CA GLY A 81 16.56 -5.56 -0.86
C GLY A 81 16.45 -7.06 -0.57
N PHE A 82 16.49 -7.48 0.70
CA PHE A 82 16.29 -8.87 1.09
C PHE A 82 14.93 -9.08 1.72
N GLN A 83 14.29 -10.21 1.40
CA GLN A 83 13.07 -10.61 2.06
C GLN A 83 13.32 -10.75 3.57
N SER A 84 12.54 -10.02 4.36
CA SER A 84 12.68 -9.95 5.82
C SER A 84 11.56 -10.72 6.53
N ARG A 85 10.32 -10.57 6.03
CA ARG A 85 9.11 -11.15 6.61
C ARG A 85 8.20 -11.69 5.53
N LEU A 86 7.50 -12.77 5.84
CA LEU A 86 6.39 -13.30 5.06
C LEU A 86 5.20 -13.56 5.98
N TYR A 87 4.06 -12.99 5.62
CA TYR A 87 2.77 -13.33 6.20
C TYR A 87 1.92 -14.02 5.16
N THR A 88 1.53 -15.26 5.43
CA THR A 88 0.59 -16.02 4.58
C THR A 88 -0.77 -16.03 5.25
N ARG A 89 -1.81 -15.70 4.49
CA ARG A 89 -3.19 -15.64 4.97
C ARG A 89 -4.10 -16.47 4.08
N ILE A 90 -4.90 -17.33 4.70
CA ILE A 90 -5.94 -18.12 4.03
C ILE A 90 -7.29 -17.72 4.64
N PHE A 91 -8.26 -17.43 3.77
CA PHE A 91 -9.58 -16.94 4.16
C PHE A 91 -10.60 -18.07 4.04
N GLU A 92 -11.22 -18.43 5.16
CA GLU A 92 -12.20 -19.51 5.26
C GLU A 92 -13.47 -18.99 5.93
N GLY A 93 -14.49 -18.68 5.12
CA GLY A 93 -15.74 -18.12 5.59
C GLY A 93 -15.54 -16.77 6.29
N SER A 94 -15.82 -16.71 7.59
CA SER A 94 -15.63 -15.52 8.43
C SER A 94 -14.30 -15.52 9.19
N LYS A 95 -13.38 -16.44 8.90
CA LYS A 95 -12.10 -16.57 9.60
C LYS A 95 -10.92 -16.37 8.66
N VAL A 96 -9.85 -15.82 9.20
CA VAL A 96 -8.55 -15.74 8.52
C VAL A 96 -7.50 -16.48 9.34
N HIS A 97 -6.83 -17.41 8.66
CA HIS A 97 -5.72 -18.18 9.19
C HIS A 97 -4.43 -17.48 8.76
N ILE A 98 -3.68 -16.98 9.73
CA ILE A 98 -2.45 -16.21 9.49
C ILE A 98 -1.27 -17.06 9.95
N LYS A 99 -0.27 -17.23 9.08
CA LYS A 99 1.02 -17.80 9.40
C LYS A 99 2.10 -16.74 9.19
N GLU A 100 2.97 -16.59 10.18
CA GLU A 100 4.09 -15.65 10.14
C GLU A 100 5.41 -16.42 10.03
N TYR A 101 6.25 -15.93 9.11
CA TYR A 101 7.58 -16.44 8.86
C TYR A 101 8.56 -15.28 8.88
N MET A 102 9.58 -15.38 9.74
CA MET A 102 10.71 -14.46 9.76
C MET A 102 11.91 -15.11 9.09
N LEU A 103 12.62 -14.34 8.27
CA LEU A 103 13.94 -14.74 7.79
C LEU A 103 14.99 -14.26 8.79
N LYS A 104 15.47 -15.15 9.65
CA LYS A 104 16.62 -14.86 10.53
C LYS A 104 17.91 -14.94 9.73
N GLY A 105 18.50 -13.79 9.42
CA GLY A 105 19.87 -13.70 8.93
C GLY A 105 19.98 -12.94 7.62
N TYR A 106 20.82 -11.90 7.62
CA TYR A 106 21.19 -11.10 6.46
C TYR A 106 22.29 -11.75 5.60
N MET A 107 22.48 -13.06 5.73
CA MET A 107 23.64 -13.75 5.17
C MET A 107 23.23 -14.80 4.16
N ASN A 108 23.98 -14.83 3.05
CA ASN A 108 23.96 -15.93 2.10
C ASN A 108 24.69 -17.14 2.71
N PRO A 109 24.16 -18.37 2.55
CA PRO A 109 22.88 -18.70 1.92
C PRO A 109 21.68 -18.30 2.79
N GLN A 110 20.63 -17.74 2.17
CA GLN A 110 19.37 -17.43 2.86
C GLN A 110 18.86 -18.71 3.56
N PRO A 111 18.82 -18.75 4.90
CA PRO A 111 18.19 -19.86 5.59
C PRO A 111 16.70 -19.89 5.23
N ALA A 112 16.09 -21.08 5.21
CA ALA A 112 14.66 -21.20 4.98
C ALA A 112 13.87 -20.33 5.97
N PRO A 113 12.72 -19.74 5.57
CA PRO A 113 11.90 -18.92 6.46
C PRO A 113 11.57 -19.70 7.73
N ILE A 114 11.86 -19.12 8.90
CA ILE A 114 11.56 -19.75 10.19
C ILE A 114 10.12 -19.41 10.53
N TYR A 115 9.30 -20.45 10.70
CA TYR A 115 7.94 -20.31 11.20
C TYR A 115 7.97 -19.76 12.63
N GLU A 116 7.34 -18.61 12.85
CA GLU A 116 7.31 -17.98 14.19
C GLU A 116 5.96 -18.15 14.89
N GLY A 117 4.89 -18.39 14.13
CA GLY A 117 3.60 -18.68 14.74
C GLY A 117 2.43 -18.68 13.76
N SER A 118 1.28 -19.11 14.29
CA SER A 118 0.00 -19.02 13.62
C SER A 118 -1.02 -18.37 14.52
N ASN A 119 -1.92 -17.59 13.92
CA ASN A 119 -3.07 -17.03 14.59
C ASN A 119 -4.32 -17.23 13.74
N ILE A 120 -5.46 -17.46 14.38
CA ILE A 120 -6.77 -17.48 13.72
C ILE A 120 -7.54 -16.29 14.27
N LYS A 121 -8.00 -15.44 13.36
CA LYS A 121 -8.79 -14.27 13.72
C LYS A 121 -10.12 -14.30 13.00
N ASP A 122 -11.14 -13.80 13.67
CA ASP A 122 -12.39 -13.48 12.99
C ASP A 122 -12.14 -12.32 12.03
N ILE A 123 -12.69 -12.45 10.82
CA ILE A 123 -12.74 -11.37 9.86
C ILE A 123 -13.75 -10.37 10.42
N ALA A 124 -13.25 -9.34 11.10
CA ALA A 124 -14.07 -8.20 11.42
C ALA A 124 -14.47 -7.53 10.09
N PRO A 125 -15.77 -7.43 9.77
CA PRO A 125 -16.18 -6.64 8.61
C PRO A 125 -15.80 -5.20 8.90
N TYR A 126 -14.84 -4.65 8.14
CA TYR A 126 -14.63 -3.21 8.11
C TYR A 126 -15.73 -2.58 7.25
N THR A 127 -16.96 -2.64 7.76
CA THR A 127 -18.06 -1.79 7.29
C THR A 127 -18.05 -0.55 8.16
N LYS A 128 -17.26 0.45 7.78
CA LYS A 128 -17.87 1.77 7.66
C LYS A 128 -18.23 1.93 6.19
N ALA A 129 -19.47 1.58 5.86
CA ALA A 129 -20.11 2.28 4.76
C ALA A 129 -20.16 3.73 5.20
N GLU A 130 -19.24 4.56 4.72
CA GLU A 130 -19.46 5.99 4.83
C GLU A 130 -20.75 6.29 4.07
N GLU A 131 -21.78 6.69 4.80
CA GLU A 131 -23.09 7.12 4.31
C GLU A 131 -23.01 8.32 3.34
N ASN A 132 -21.80 8.82 3.06
CA ASN A 132 -21.51 9.92 2.16
C ASN A 132 -21.04 9.41 0.78
N LYS A 133 -21.80 8.52 0.14
CA LYS A 133 -21.74 8.38 -1.32
C LYS A 133 -22.60 9.47 -1.96
N GLY A 134 -22.13 10.71 -1.86
CA GLY A 134 -22.60 11.79 -2.71
C GLY A 134 -22.23 11.49 -4.16
N TYR A 135 -23.22 11.45 -5.04
CA TYR A 135 -23.01 11.41 -6.48
C TYR A 135 -22.22 12.64 -6.93
N LEU A 136 -21.19 12.43 -7.78
CA LEU A 136 -20.67 13.29 -8.86
C LEU A 136 -19.16 13.03 -9.06
N ALA A 137 -18.69 13.14 -10.31
CA ALA A 137 -17.27 13.01 -10.65
C ALA A 137 -16.40 14.00 -9.85
N GLY A 138 -15.38 13.48 -9.17
CA GLY A 138 -14.42 14.27 -8.39
C GLY A 138 -14.82 14.48 -6.92
N ARG A 139 -14.85 13.41 -6.12
CA ARG A 139 -15.05 13.52 -4.66
C ARG A 139 -13.89 14.34 -4.06
N THR A 140 -14.20 15.36 -3.28
CA THR A 140 -13.24 16.01 -2.38
C THR A 140 -13.71 15.80 -0.96
N ILE A 141 -12.89 15.17 -0.12
CA ILE A 141 -13.18 14.93 1.29
C ILE A 141 -12.30 15.87 2.12
N ILE A 142 -12.91 16.59 3.06
CA ILE A 142 -12.19 17.39 4.05
C ILE A 142 -12.50 16.80 5.42
N SER A 143 -11.46 16.40 6.14
CA SER A 143 -11.55 15.85 7.48
C SER A 143 -10.73 16.70 8.43
N ASN A 144 -11.32 17.14 9.54
CA ASN A 144 -10.63 17.83 10.62
C ASN A 144 -10.76 16.99 11.89
N TRP A 145 -9.66 16.80 12.61
CA TRP A 145 -9.67 16.09 13.89
C TRP A 145 -8.51 16.57 14.77
N GLU A 146 -8.59 16.25 16.05
CA GLU A 146 -7.52 16.48 17.02
C GLU A 146 -7.04 15.11 17.50
N ASP A 147 -5.72 14.89 17.58
CA ASP A 147 -5.21 13.64 18.15
C ASP A 147 -5.14 13.69 19.69
N ASP A 148 -4.84 12.55 20.32
CA ASP A 148 -4.77 12.42 21.78
C ASP A 148 -3.74 13.34 22.46
N LYS A 149 -2.91 14.05 21.68
CA LYS A 149 -1.91 15.02 22.16
C LYS A 149 -2.36 16.46 21.93
N GLY A 150 -3.60 16.70 21.50
CA GLY A 150 -4.12 18.03 21.21
C GLY A 150 -3.65 18.60 19.87
N ILE A 151 -3.06 17.78 18.98
CA ILE A 151 -2.55 18.25 17.69
C ILE A 151 -3.71 18.34 16.71
N LYS A 152 -3.99 19.54 16.22
CA LYS A 152 -5.01 19.77 15.20
C LYS A 152 -4.50 19.29 13.84
N LYS A 153 -5.29 18.41 13.23
CA LYS A 153 -5.02 17.80 11.93
C LYS A 153 -6.15 18.10 10.97
N GLN A 154 -5.77 18.35 9.73
CA GLN A 154 -6.69 18.43 8.60
C GLN A 154 -6.16 17.58 7.45
N SER A 155 -7.05 16.84 6.80
CA SER A 155 -6.77 16.19 5.52
C SER A 155 -7.79 16.66 4.48
N ILE A 156 -7.28 17.01 3.29
CA ILE A 156 -8.08 17.29 2.10
C ILE A 156 -7.67 16.27 1.04
N ILE A 157 -8.59 15.39 0.66
CA ILE A 157 -8.34 14.31 -0.30
C ILE A 157 -9.23 14.52 -1.52
N LYS A 158 -8.62 14.57 -2.70
CA LYS A 158 -9.33 14.65 -3.98
C LYS A 158 -9.20 13.34 -4.72
N TYR A 159 -10.29 12.92 -5.34
CA TYR A 159 -10.38 11.70 -6.11
C TYR A 159 -10.67 11.99 -7.59
N ASN A 160 -10.26 11.09 -8.48
CA ASN A 160 -10.69 11.12 -9.88
C ASN A 160 -12.06 10.43 -10.07
N SER A 161 -12.52 10.33 -11.32
CA SER A 161 -13.80 9.68 -11.67
C SER A 161 -13.85 8.18 -11.38
N LEU A 162 -12.69 7.54 -11.17
CA LEU A 162 -12.54 6.14 -10.79
C LEU A 162 -12.33 5.96 -9.28
N GLU A 163 -12.59 7.01 -8.48
CA GLU A 163 -12.40 7.02 -7.03
C GLU A 163 -10.94 6.79 -6.57
N HIS A 164 -9.95 7.04 -7.42
CA HIS A 164 -8.52 7.01 -7.05
C HIS A 164 -8.05 8.38 -6.57
N ILE A 165 -7.23 8.41 -5.51
CA ILE A 165 -6.75 9.65 -4.88
C ILE A 165 -5.78 10.37 -5.82
N ILE A 166 -6.06 11.57 -6.27
CA ILE A 166 -5.14 12.37 -7.10
C ILE A 166 -4.38 13.43 -6.30
N LEU A 167 -4.92 13.83 -5.14
CA LEU A 167 -4.29 14.78 -4.24
C LEU A 167 -4.67 14.46 -2.79
N HIS A 168 -3.69 14.54 -1.90
CA HIS A 168 -3.90 14.46 -0.46
C HIS A 168 -3.04 15.52 0.24
N ASP A 169 -3.68 16.59 0.69
CA ASP A 169 -3.06 17.60 1.53
C ASP A 169 -3.30 17.24 2.99
N SER A 170 -2.23 17.04 3.76
CA SER A 170 -2.32 16.82 5.21
C SER A 170 -1.65 17.98 5.96
N TRP A 171 -2.35 18.53 6.94
CA TRP A 171 -1.91 19.68 7.74
C TRP A 171 -1.85 19.30 9.21
N TRP A 172 -0.68 19.38 9.82
CA TRP A 172 -0.49 19.07 11.24
C TRP A 172 0.07 20.31 11.93
N ASN A 173 -0.69 20.90 12.85
CA ASN A 173 -0.34 22.19 13.48
C ASN A 173 0.09 23.27 12.48
N GLY A 174 -0.59 23.36 11.34
CA GLY A 174 -0.30 24.34 10.28
C GLY A 174 0.86 23.97 9.35
N LYS A 175 1.58 22.87 9.58
CA LYS A 175 2.56 22.34 8.61
C LYS A 175 1.86 21.47 7.58
N LYS A 176 1.96 21.85 6.30
CA LYS A 176 1.44 21.09 5.17
C LYS A 176 2.42 20.00 4.71
N ILE A 177 1.89 18.85 4.35
CA ILE A 177 2.52 17.85 3.49
C ILE A 177 1.58 17.66 2.31
N LYS A 178 2.01 18.02 1.10
CA LYS A 178 1.23 17.81 -0.12
C LYS A 178 1.63 16.48 -0.75
N LYS A 179 0.65 15.62 -0.98
CA LYS A 179 0.82 14.39 -1.76
C LYS A 179 0.07 14.46 -3.08
N GLU A 180 0.70 14.03 -4.14
CA GLU A 180 0.13 13.98 -5.50
C GLU A 180 0.33 12.59 -6.08
N PHE A 181 -0.61 12.14 -6.90
CA PHE A 181 -0.61 10.79 -7.43
C PHE A 181 -0.91 10.80 -8.93
N GLU A 182 -0.10 10.06 -9.69
CA GLU A 182 -0.27 9.88 -11.13
C GLU A 182 -0.49 8.39 -11.42
N TYR A 183 -1.56 8.07 -12.15
CA TYR A 183 -1.95 6.69 -12.43
C TYR A 183 -1.87 6.37 -13.92
N GLN A 184 -1.48 5.13 -14.21
CA GLN A 184 -1.74 4.49 -15.50
C GLN A 184 -2.71 3.33 -15.31
N TYR A 185 -3.57 3.11 -16.29
CA TYR A 185 -4.67 2.14 -16.23
C TYR A 185 -4.57 1.10 -17.33
N ASP A 186 -5.06 -0.10 -17.06
CA ASP A 186 -5.34 -1.10 -18.09
C ASP A 186 -6.73 -0.89 -18.72
N SER A 187 -7.10 -1.77 -19.65
CA SER A 187 -8.39 -1.73 -20.36
C SER A 187 -9.61 -1.98 -19.46
N HIS A 188 -9.42 -2.45 -18.24
CA HIS A 188 -10.48 -2.70 -17.26
C HIS A 188 -10.62 -1.56 -16.24
N ASN A 189 -9.93 -0.43 -16.45
CA ASN A 189 -9.84 0.71 -15.55
C ASN A 189 -9.21 0.36 -14.18
N ASN A 190 -8.43 -0.72 -14.11
CA ASN A 190 -7.56 -0.98 -12.96
C ASN A 190 -6.24 -0.26 -13.17
N TRP A 191 -5.72 0.41 -12.14
CA TRP A 191 -4.41 1.04 -12.27
C TRP A 191 -3.30 0.00 -12.20
N VAL A 192 -2.32 0.10 -13.09
CA VAL A 192 -1.16 -0.79 -13.19
C VAL A 192 0.13 -0.12 -12.69
N GLU A 193 0.15 1.21 -12.70
CA GLU A 193 1.24 2.03 -12.16
C GLU A 193 0.62 3.21 -11.41
N CYS A 194 1.15 3.51 -10.22
CA CYS A 194 0.86 4.71 -9.45
C CYS A 194 2.18 5.34 -8.99
N LYS A 195 2.42 6.60 -9.35
CA LYS A 195 3.54 7.40 -8.85
C LYS A 195 3.05 8.35 -7.76
N GLU A 196 3.61 8.23 -6.56
CA GLU A 196 3.33 9.13 -5.45
C GLU A 196 4.45 10.16 -5.29
N TYR A 197 4.04 11.42 -5.21
CA TYR A 197 4.92 12.57 -5.03
C TYR A 197 4.63 13.26 -3.70
N HIS A 198 5.66 13.61 -2.94
CA HIS A 198 5.55 14.44 -1.73
C HIS A 198 6.21 15.78 -1.99
N ASP A 199 5.44 16.86 -1.88
CA ASP A 199 5.87 18.24 -2.16
C ASP A 199 6.60 18.35 -3.51
N GLY A 200 6.06 17.68 -4.54
CA GLY A 200 6.59 17.64 -5.91
C GLY A 200 7.78 16.68 -6.13
N ARG A 201 8.23 15.95 -5.11
CA ARG A 201 9.32 14.95 -5.23
C ARG A 201 8.73 13.56 -5.40
N PHE A 202 9.20 12.80 -6.38
CA PHE A 202 8.81 11.40 -6.56
C PHE A 202 9.38 10.54 -5.43
N VAL A 203 8.51 9.88 -4.66
CA VAL A 203 8.91 9.14 -3.44
C VAL A 203 8.55 7.66 -3.51
N TYR A 204 7.39 7.31 -4.08
CA TYR A 204 6.99 5.91 -4.22
C TYR A 204 6.51 5.58 -5.62
N LEU A 205 6.87 4.38 -6.08
CA LEU A 205 6.31 3.74 -7.26
C LEU A 205 5.55 2.50 -6.80
N HIS A 206 4.26 2.46 -7.09
CA HIS A 206 3.43 1.28 -6.88
C HIS A 206 3.13 0.64 -8.22
N LEU A 207 3.38 -0.66 -8.34
CA LEU A 207 3.09 -1.43 -9.55
C LEU A 207 2.07 -2.51 -9.23
N ARG A 208 1.13 -2.72 -10.14
CA ARG A 208 0.15 -3.80 -10.07
C ARG A 208 0.16 -4.64 -11.33
N GLN A 209 0.20 -5.94 -11.12
CA GLN A 209 0.04 -6.95 -12.16
C GLN A 209 -1.23 -7.74 -11.89
N TYR A 210 -2.04 -7.90 -12.94
CA TYR A 210 -3.34 -8.55 -12.85
C TYR A 210 -3.34 -9.84 -13.65
N LYS A 211 -3.95 -10.87 -13.08
CA LYS A 211 -4.39 -12.05 -13.81
C LYS A 211 -5.90 -12.01 -13.90
N TYR A 212 -6.42 -11.88 -15.11
CA TYR A 212 -7.86 -11.93 -15.40
C TYR A 212 -8.33 -13.37 -15.71
N LYS A 213 -9.64 -13.61 -15.58
CA LYS A 213 -10.31 -14.87 -15.95
C LYS A 213 -10.38 -15.07 -17.47
#